data_AF-A0A2S5GDK4-F1
#
_entry.id   AF-A0A2S5GDK4-F1
#
_cell.length_a   1.000
_cell.length_b   1.000
_cell.length_c   1.000
_cell.angle_alpha   90.00
_cell.angle_beta   90.00
_cell.angle_gamma   90.00
#
_symmetry.space_group_name_H-M   'P 1'
#
loop_
_entity.id
_entity.type
_entity.pdbx_description
1 polymer ?
#
loop_
_entity_poly.entity_id
_entity_poly.type
_entity_poly.pdbx_seq_one_letter_code
_entity_poly.pdbx_strand_id
1 'polypeptide(L)' 'MGFYIMILSFLLGIFFTILGVSRWKRNVLYKLFIVLGIILILFAVYLARPH' A
#
# COMPACT_ATOMS: atom_id res chain seq x y z
N MET A 1 -10.64 14.26 -10.22
CA MET A 1 -10.15 14.48 -8.83
C MET A 1 -9.55 13.22 -8.19
N GLY A 2 -9.84 12.01 -8.66
CA GLY A 2 -9.26 10.77 -8.12
C GLY A 2 -7.83 10.42 -8.55
N PHE A 3 -7.30 11.02 -9.62
CA PHE A 3 -5.98 10.64 -10.19
C PHE A 3 -4.79 10.89 -9.23
N TYR A 4 -4.75 12.06 -8.58
CA TYR A 4 -3.72 12.34 -7.57
C TYR A 4 -3.86 11.46 -6.33
N ILE A 5 -5.09 11.17 -5.90
CA ILE A 5 -5.38 10.29 -4.76
C ILE A 5 -4.97 8.84 -5.08
N MET A 6 -5.17 8.40 -6.32
CA MET A 6 -4.75 7.11 -6.85
C MET A 6 -3.21 7.00 -6.84
N ILE A 7 -2.51 8.02 -7.34
CA ILE A 7 -1.04 8.06 -7.33
C ILE A 7 -0.50 8.05 -5.90
N LEU A 8 -1.04 8.88 -5.01
CA LEU A 8 -0.60 8.93 -3.60
C LEU A 8 -0.84 7.60 -2.89
N SER A 9 -1.99 6.96 -3.10
CA SER A 9 -2.32 5.65 -2.51
C SER A 9 -1.42 4.54 -3.05
N PHE A 10 -1.09 4.58 -4.34
CA PHE A 10 -0.18 3.61 -4.97
C PHE A 10 1.26 3.77 -4.44
N LEU A 11 1.74 5.02 -4.35
CA LEU A 11 3.07 5.33 -3.82
C LEU A 11 3.21 4.94 -2.34
N LEU A 12 2.19 5.24 -1.53
CA LEU A 12 2.11 4.82 -0.12
C LEU A 12 2.05 3.30 0.01
N GLY A 13 1.25 2.63 -0.82
CA GLY A 13 1.12 1.17 -0.82
C GLY A 13 2.45 0.45 -1.10
N ILE A 14 3.19 0.93 -2.11
CA ILE A 14 4.54 0.41 -2.42
C ILE A 14 5.51 0.71 -1.28
N PHE A 15 5.50 1.94 -0.75
CA PHE A 15 6.39 2.34 0.34
C PHE A 15 6.18 1.49 1.60
N PHE A 16 4.93 1.26 2.00
CA PHE A 16 4.60 0.39 3.13
C PHE A 16 4.97 -1.08 2.87
N THR A 17 4.78 -1.56 1.64
CA THR A 17 5.16 -2.93 1.26
C THR A 17 6.68 -3.13 1.36
N ILE A 18 7.48 -2.19 0.82
CA ILE A 18 8.94 -2.26 0.85
C ILE A 18 9.46 -2.15 2.29
N LEU A 19 8.94 -1.21 3.08
CA LEU A 19 9.31 -1.07 4.50
C LEU A 19 8.94 -2.31 5.32
N GLY A 20 7.76 -2.87 5.08
CA GLY A 20 7.28 -4.08 5.73
C GLY A 20 8.14 -5.29 5.42
N VAL A 21 8.50 -5.49 4.14
CA VAL A 21 9.38 -6.60 3.70
C VAL A 21 10.80 -6.40 4.22
N SER A 22 11.36 -5.19 4.14
CA SER A 22 12.72 -4.88 4.61
C SER A 22 12.90 -5.14 6.10
N ARG A 23 11.84 -4.96 6.89
CA ARG A 23 11.86 -5.11 8.35
C ARG A 23 11.15 -6.37 8.86
N TRP A 24 10.72 -7.28 7.98
CA TRP A 24 10.02 -8.55 8.30
C TRP A 24 10.65 -9.23 9.51
N LYS A 25 11.96 -9.42 9.48
CA LYS A 25 12.68 -10.30 10.44
C LYS A 25 12.61 -9.84 11.90
N ARG A 26 12.12 -8.63 12.18
CA ARG A 26 12.28 -7.98 13.49
C ARG A 26 10.98 -7.84 14.30
N ASN A 27 9.79 -7.89 13.69
CA ASN A 27 8.55 -7.83 14.47
C ASN A 27 7.28 -8.18 13.68
N VAL A 28 6.30 -8.79 14.37
CA VAL A 28 4.94 -9.10 13.85
C VAL A 28 4.22 -7.84 13.34
N LEU A 29 4.52 -6.67 13.92
CA LEU A 29 4.05 -5.37 13.45
C LEU A 29 4.36 -5.11 11.98
N TYR A 30 5.52 -5.57 11.48
CA TYR A 30 5.87 -5.40 10.06
C TYR A 30 5.05 -6.31 9.15
N LYS A 31 4.57 -7.45 9.66
CA LYS A 31 3.61 -8.31 8.96
C LYS A 31 2.27 -7.59 8.78
N LEU A 32 1.81 -6.85 9.79
CA LEU A 32 0.61 -5.98 9.69
C LEU A 32 0.82 -4.83 8.69
N PHE A 33 2.01 -4.22 8.66
CA PHE A 33 2.35 -3.19 7.67
C PHE A 33 2.31 -3.71 6.23
N ILE A 34 2.75 -4.95 5.98
CA ILE A 34 2.64 -5.58 4.65
C ILE A 34 1.17 -5.74 4.27
N VAL A 35 0.33 -6.26 5.18
CA VAL A 35 -1.11 -6.44 4.92
C VAL A 35 -1.79 -5.09 4.63
N LEU A 36 -1.48 -4.06 5.41
CA LEU A 36 -1.95 -2.69 5.17
C LEU A 36 -1.50 -2.13 3.82
N GLY A 37 -0.23 -2.36 3.44
CA GLY A 37 0.30 -1.95 2.14
C GLY A 37 -0.44 -2.59 0.97
N ILE A 38 -0.71 -3.90 1.05
CA ILE A 38 -1.47 -4.64 0.03
C ILE A 38 -2.90 -4.11 -0.09
N ILE A 39 -3.59 -3.87 1.04
CA ILE A 39 -4.95 -3.31 1.05
C ILE A 39 -4.96 -1.92 0.39
N LEU A 40 -3.98 -1.07 0.69
CA LEU A 40 -3.84 0.24 0.07
C LEU A 40 -3.62 0.16 -1.45
N ILE A 41 -2.82 -0.80 -1.93
CA ILE A 41 -2.61 -1.03 -3.37
C ILE A 41 -3.92 -1.47 -4.02
N LEU A 42 -4.66 -2.41 -3.42
CA LEU A 42 -5.96 -2.86 -3.93
C LEU A 42 -6.97 -1.71 -3.98
N PHE A 43 -7.00 -0.86 -2.95
CA PHE A 43 -7.86 0.32 -2.90
C PHE A 43 -7.49 1.32 -4.00
N ALA A 44 -6.19 1.55 -4.23
CA ALA A 44 -5.72 2.40 -5.32
C ALA A 44 -6.13 1.85 -6.69
N VAL A 45 -6.01 0.53 -6.92
CA VAL A 45 -6.44 -0.12 -8.17
C VAL A 45 -7.95 -0.03 -8.35
N TYR A 46 -8.73 -0.18 -7.28
CA TYR A 46 -10.18 0.01 -7.33
C TYR A 46 -10.55 1.44 -7.72
N LEU A 47 -9.88 2.44 -7.14
CA LEU A 47 -10.10 3.85 -7.42
C LEU A 47 -9.59 4.26 -8.82
N ALA A 48 -8.64 3.51 -9.38
CA ALA A 48 -8.12 3.69 -10.73
C ALA A 48 -9.09 3.25 -11.81
N ARG A 49 -10.05 2.38 -11.47
CA ARG A 49 -11.06 1.93 -12.42
C ARG A 49 -11.96 3.13 -12.74
N PRO A 50 -12.10 3.52 -14.03
CA PRO A 50 -13.05 4.54 -14.40
C PRO A 50 -14.45 3.95 -14.18
N HIS A 51 -15.19 4.51 -13.21
CA HIS A 51 -16.59 4.20 -12.98
C HIS A 51 -17.46 5.09 -13.86
#